data_AF-A0A1V0RD29-F1
#
_entry.id   AF-A0A1V0RD29-F1
#
_cell.length_a   1.000
_cell.length_b   1.000
_cell.length_c   1.000
_cell.angle_alpha   90.00
_cell.angle_beta   90.00
_cell.angle_gamma   90.00
#
_symmetry.space_group_name_H-M   'P 1'
#
loop_
_entity.id
_entity.type
_entity.pdbx_description
1 polymer ?
#
loop_
_entity_poly.entity_id
_entity_poly.type
_entity_poly.pdbx_seq_one_letter_code
_entity_poly.pdbx_strand_id
1 'polypeptide(L)'
;MTGPKGAGSGYAVGGRLVLTSAHVAGPTGTRVQAFPPGLGGSAGGTVVWAGTPGGRDDAALAAVQEAVGHYRFLAEANPDAYLPDLAGTLNNLSIDLSMVGRREEGLAAVQDAVGHYSSLAEANPDLFGPALQQSLDMTAWLEGLKP
;
A
#
# COMPACT_ATOMS: atom_id res chain seq x y z
N MET A 1 21.84 5.56 -9.41
CA MET A 1 21.96 6.43 -8.22
C MET A 1 23.08 5.89 -7.36
N THR A 2 24.04 6.68 -6.89
CA THR A 2 25.16 6.16 -6.10
C THR A 2 24.99 6.53 -4.63
N GLY A 3 24.76 5.53 -3.78
CA GLY A 3 24.91 5.66 -2.33
C GLY A 3 26.32 5.23 -1.89
N PRO A 4 26.68 5.41 -0.61
CA PRO A 4 27.99 4.99 -0.08
C PRO A 4 28.26 3.48 -0.21
N LYS A 5 27.24 2.68 -0.51
CA LYS A 5 27.31 1.22 -0.72
C LYS A 5 27.14 0.77 -2.19
N GLY A 6 27.13 1.68 -3.16
CA GLY A 6 27.10 1.33 -4.60
C GLY A 6 25.93 1.95 -5.38
N ALA A 7 25.73 1.46 -6.61
CA ALA A 7 24.71 1.97 -7.52
C ALA A 7 23.34 1.31 -7.31
N GLY A 8 22.32 2.08 -6.94
CA GLY A 8 20.92 1.67 -6.86
C GLY A 8 20.07 2.19 -8.03
N SER A 9 18.96 1.52 -8.28
CA SER A 9 17.92 1.91 -9.24
C SER A 9 16.64 2.36 -8.54
N GLY A 10 15.84 3.18 -9.23
CA GLY A 10 14.62 3.76 -8.71
C GLY A 10 13.87 4.57 -9.76
N TYR A 11 12.64 4.96 -9.46
CA TYR A 11 11.76 5.73 -10.35
C TYR A 11 11.10 6.88 -9.58
N ALA A 12 10.75 7.95 -10.29
CA ALA A 12 10.11 9.12 -9.70
C ALA A 12 8.58 9.01 -9.81
N VAL A 13 7.85 9.22 -8.72
CA VAL A 13 6.39 9.26 -8.65
C VAL A 13 5.97 10.53 -7.93
N GLY A 14 5.22 11.42 -8.58
CA GLY A 14 4.65 12.61 -7.92
C GLY A 14 5.66 13.53 -7.21
N GLY A 15 6.88 13.69 -7.75
CA GLY A 15 7.94 14.48 -7.12
C GLY A 15 8.70 13.77 -5.99
N ARG A 16 8.33 12.52 -5.68
CA ARG A 16 9.07 11.64 -4.78
C ARG A 16 9.88 10.63 -5.57
N LEU A 17 11.02 10.26 -5.02
CA LEU A 17 11.88 9.24 -5.60
C LEU A 17 11.70 7.92 -4.84
N VAL A 18 11.22 6.90 -5.55
CA VAL A 18 11.07 5.54 -5.04
C VAL A 18 12.30 4.72 -5.43
N LEU A 19 13.00 4.17 -4.45
CA LEU A 19 14.18 3.35 -4.67
C LEU A 19 13.79 1.87 -4.62
N THR A 20 14.01 1.15 -5.73
CA THR A 20 13.83 -0.32 -5.76
C THR A 20 15.01 -1.05 -5.11
N SER A 21 16.10 -0.33 -4.85
CA SER A 21 17.32 -0.83 -4.22
C SER A 21 17.49 -0.22 -2.82
N ALA A 22 16.60 -0.56 -1.88
CA ALA A 22 16.59 -0.01 -0.51
C ALA A 22 17.93 -0.17 0.23
N HIS A 23 18.72 -1.20 -0.08
CA HIS A 23 20.06 -1.43 0.50
C HIS A 23 21.08 -0.31 0.19
N VAL A 24 20.78 0.57 -0.77
CA VAL A 24 21.63 1.71 -1.17
C VAL A 24 21.26 2.99 -0.40
N ALA A 25 20.05 3.05 0.16
CA ALA A 25 19.60 4.14 1.02
C ALA A 25 19.95 3.83 2.48
N GLY A 26 20.51 4.82 3.18
CA GLY A 26 20.63 4.75 4.64
C GLY A 26 19.26 4.89 5.33
N PRO A 27 19.20 4.85 6.67
CA PRO A 27 17.95 5.02 7.41
C PRO A 27 17.30 6.39 7.13
N THR A 28 16.03 6.55 7.52
CA THR A 28 15.30 7.82 7.47
C THR A 28 16.15 8.98 8.00
N GLY A 29 16.15 10.11 7.28
CA GLY A 29 17.00 11.27 7.54
C GLY A 29 18.33 11.26 6.78
N THR A 30 18.70 10.15 6.13
CA THR A 30 19.91 10.08 5.30
C THR A 30 19.77 11.00 4.08
N ARG A 31 20.77 11.86 3.82
CA ARG A 31 20.86 12.59 2.56
C ARG A 31 21.34 11.68 1.44
N VAL A 32 20.65 11.73 0.31
CA VAL A 32 20.97 10.96 -0.89
C VAL A 32 21.10 11.88 -2.09
N GLN A 33 21.89 11.43 -3.06
CA GLN A 33 22.09 12.14 -4.32
C GLN A 33 21.52 11.30 -5.46
N ALA A 34 20.54 11.87 -6.15
CA ALA A 34 19.86 11.29 -7.29
C ALA A 34 20.52 11.79 -8.59
N PHE A 35 20.71 10.88 -9.54
CA PHE A 35 21.21 11.20 -10.88
C PHE A 35 20.14 10.81 -11.91
N PRO A 36 19.19 11.70 -12.21
CA PRO A 36 18.13 11.42 -13.18
C PRO A 36 18.69 11.38 -14.60
N PRO A 37 18.34 10.36 -15.41
CA PRO A 37 18.76 10.30 -16.81
C PRO A 37 18.11 11.43 -17.62
N GLY A 38 18.88 12.08 -18.50
CA GLY A 38 18.39 13.11 -19.42
C GLY A 38 18.28 14.53 -18.85
N LEU A 39 18.43 14.72 -17.54
CA LEU A 39 18.26 16.03 -16.88
C LEU A 39 19.56 16.78 -16.57
N GLY A 40 20.73 16.20 -16.85
CA GLY A 40 22.03 16.88 -16.71
C GLY A 40 22.24 17.49 -15.32
N GLY A 41 22.57 16.68 -14.31
CA GLY A 41 22.85 17.18 -12.96
C GLY A 41 22.49 16.17 -11.88
N SER A 42 22.73 16.54 -10.63
CA SER A 42 22.32 15.76 -9.46
C SER A 42 21.22 16.46 -8.69
N ALA A 43 20.17 15.73 -8.29
CA ALA A 43 19.17 16.22 -7.36
C ALA A 43 19.46 15.70 -5.95
N GLY A 44 19.50 16.60 -4.97
CA GLY A 44 19.61 16.22 -3.56
C GLY A 44 18.24 15.81 -3.01
N GLY A 45 18.22 14.76 -2.19
CA GLY A 45 17.02 14.32 -1.50
C GLY A 45 17.32 13.82 -0.09
N THR A 46 16.29 13.67 0.72
CA THR A 46 16.36 13.04 2.05
C THR A 46 15.52 11.78 2.03
N VAL A 47 16.06 10.69 2.56
CA VAL A 47 15.29 9.46 2.79
C VAL A 47 14.24 9.78 3.84
N VAL A 48 12.98 9.87 3.43
CA VAL A 48 11.86 10.10 4.34
C VAL A 48 11.28 8.79 4.88
N TRP A 49 11.65 7.67 4.26
CA TRP A 49 11.26 6.33 4.67
C TRP A 49 12.20 5.29 4.04
N ALA A 50 12.58 4.28 4.84
CA ALA A 50 13.38 3.14 4.45
C ALA A 50 12.90 1.96 5.28
N GLY A 51 12.33 0.95 4.65
CA GLY A 51 11.73 -0.18 5.31
C GLY A 51 12.64 -1.08 6.08
N THR A 52 12.04 -2.19 6.49
CA THR A 52 12.73 -3.25 7.17
C THR A 52 13.68 -3.95 6.19
N PRO A 53 15.00 -3.99 6.47
CA PRO A 53 15.94 -4.75 5.66
C PRO A 53 15.53 -6.24 5.60
N GLY A 54 15.25 -6.74 4.40
CA GLY A 54 14.78 -8.12 4.19
C GLY A 54 13.27 -8.33 4.36
N GLY A 55 12.52 -7.28 4.66
CA GLY A 55 11.06 -7.30 4.73
C GLY A 55 10.37 -7.20 3.37
N ARG A 56 9.18 -7.79 3.24
CA ARG A 56 8.25 -7.53 2.11
C ARG A 56 7.40 -6.26 2.34
N ASP A 57 7.73 -5.54 3.39
CA ASP A 57 6.89 -4.62 4.15
C ASP A 57 6.67 -3.27 3.45
N ASP A 58 7.43 -3.01 2.38
CA ASP A 58 7.63 -1.66 1.90
C ASP A 58 7.00 -1.38 0.54
N ALA A 59 7.51 -2.00 -0.51
CA ALA A 59 7.06 -1.69 -1.86
C ALA A 59 5.62 -2.16 -2.08
N ALA A 60 5.24 -3.30 -1.50
CA ALA A 60 3.89 -3.83 -1.58
C ALA A 60 2.91 -2.94 -0.80
N LEU A 61 3.26 -2.57 0.43
CA LEU A 61 2.40 -1.73 1.27
C LEU A 61 2.25 -0.31 0.69
N ALA A 62 3.34 0.28 0.18
CA ALA A 62 3.27 1.57 -0.50
C ALA A 62 2.40 1.49 -1.77
N ALA A 63 2.58 0.44 -2.60
CA ALA A 63 1.79 0.26 -3.81
C ALA A 63 0.30 0.04 -3.51
N VAL A 64 -0.04 -0.78 -2.50
CA VAL A 64 -1.44 -1.03 -2.14
C VAL A 64 -2.08 0.20 -1.49
N GLN A 65 -1.34 0.99 -0.70
CA GLN A 65 -1.82 2.27 -0.17
C GLN A 65 -2.08 3.31 -1.28
N GLU A 66 -1.19 3.41 -2.27
CA GLU A 66 -1.42 4.26 -3.44
C GLU A 66 -2.63 3.79 -4.24
N ALA A 67 -2.79 2.48 -4.45
CA ALA A 67 -3.96 1.90 -5.11
C ALA A 67 -5.27 2.23 -4.36
N VAL A 68 -5.30 2.13 -3.02
CA VAL A 68 -6.46 2.55 -2.23
C VAL A 68 -6.77 4.03 -2.47
N GLY A 69 -5.76 4.89 -2.50
CA GLY A 69 -5.94 6.31 -2.81
C GLY A 69 -6.56 6.54 -4.19
N HIS A 70 -6.07 5.83 -5.21
CA HIS A 70 -6.62 5.91 -6.57
C HIS A 70 -8.05 5.42 -6.65
N TYR A 71 -8.36 4.26 -6.08
CA TYR A 71 -9.72 3.72 -6.13
C TYR A 71 -10.71 4.51 -5.28
N ARG A 72 -10.28 5.16 -4.18
CA ARG A 72 -11.12 6.12 -3.44
C ARG A 72 -11.50 7.30 -4.33
N PHE A 73 -10.53 7.92 -4.98
CA PHE A 73 -10.78 9.03 -5.90
C PHE A 73 -11.72 8.63 -7.06
N LEU A 74 -11.51 7.44 -7.63
CA LEU A 74 -12.37 6.94 -8.71
C LEU A 74 -13.77 6.59 -8.22
N ALA A 75 -13.91 5.99 -7.03
CA ALA A 75 -15.20 5.67 -6.43
C ALA A 75 -15.99 6.91 -6.00
N GLU A 76 -15.34 8.01 -5.63
CA GLU A 76 -16.01 9.29 -5.42
C GLU A 76 -16.67 9.82 -6.70
N ALA A 77 -16.02 9.60 -7.86
CA ALA A 77 -16.54 10.05 -9.16
C ALA A 77 -17.57 9.08 -9.76
N ASN A 78 -17.37 7.77 -9.59
CA ASN A 78 -18.26 6.73 -10.11
C ASN A 78 -18.29 5.52 -9.16
N PRO A 79 -19.13 5.57 -8.11
CA PRO A 79 -19.17 4.53 -7.08
C PRO A 79 -19.49 3.14 -7.65
N ASP A 80 -20.50 3.04 -8.52
CA ASP A 80 -20.97 1.75 -9.04
C ASP A 80 -19.89 0.99 -9.82
N ALA A 81 -18.99 1.71 -10.48
CA ALA A 81 -17.91 1.11 -11.27
C ALA A 81 -16.69 0.71 -10.41
N TYR A 82 -16.38 1.46 -9.35
CA TYR A 82 -15.08 1.35 -8.66
C TYR A 82 -15.16 0.92 -7.19
N LEU A 83 -16.35 0.90 -6.58
CA LEU A 83 -16.52 0.36 -5.22
C LEU A 83 -16.05 -1.10 -5.08
N PRO A 84 -16.30 -2.01 -6.05
CA PRO A 84 -15.78 -3.38 -5.97
C PRO A 84 -14.25 -3.43 -5.90
N ASP A 85 -13.57 -2.65 -6.75
CA ASP A 85 -12.10 -2.60 -6.79
C ASP A 85 -11.52 -1.94 -5.53
N LEU A 86 -12.18 -0.90 -5.01
CA LEU A 86 -11.82 -0.28 -3.74
C LEU A 86 -11.91 -1.29 -2.59
N ALA A 87 -13.02 -2.02 -2.48
CA ALA A 87 -13.24 -3.03 -1.45
C ALA A 87 -12.19 -4.15 -1.51
N GLY A 88 -11.88 -4.65 -2.71
CA GLY A 88 -10.82 -5.64 -2.92
C GLY A 88 -9.44 -5.13 -2.51
N THR A 89 -9.12 -3.88 -2.86
CA THR A 89 -7.83 -3.27 -2.52
C THR A 89 -7.68 -3.02 -1.02
N LEU A 90 -8.76 -2.64 -0.34
CA LEU A 90 -8.79 -2.49 1.13
C LEU A 90 -8.60 -3.83 1.84
N ASN A 91 -9.17 -4.92 1.32
CA ASN A 91 -8.95 -6.26 1.87
C ASN A 91 -7.48 -6.71 1.71
N ASN A 92 -6.86 -6.43 0.55
CA ASN A 92 -5.44 -6.69 0.32
C ASN A 92 -4.55 -5.85 1.26
N LEU A 93 -4.87 -4.57 1.45
CA LEU A 93 -4.19 -3.71 2.41
C LEU A 93 -4.28 -4.28 3.84
N SER A 94 -5.42 -4.84 4.24
CA SER A 94 -5.58 -5.50 5.53
C SER A 94 -4.62 -6.69 5.71
N ILE A 95 -4.52 -7.54 4.69
CA ILE A 95 -3.62 -8.70 4.67
C ILE A 95 -2.17 -8.21 4.80
N ASP A 96 -1.75 -7.25 3.98
CA ASP A 96 -0.39 -6.72 4.01
C ASP A 96 -0.03 -6.09 5.36
N LEU A 97 -0.95 -5.31 5.94
CA LEU A 97 -0.80 -4.70 7.27
C LEU A 97 -0.69 -5.75 8.37
N SER A 98 -1.45 -6.85 8.27
CA SER A 98 -1.39 -7.94 9.25
C SER A 98 -0.05 -8.68 9.22
N MET A 99 0.53 -8.89 8.04
CA MET A 99 1.81 -9.58 7.87
C MET A 99 2.98 -8.78 8.46
N VAL A 100 2.87 -7.45 8.50
CA VAL A 100 3.86 -6.55 9.11
C VAL A 100 3.53 -6.19 10.56
N GLY A 101 2.57 -6.89 11.18
CA GLY A 101 2.21 -6.69 12.59
C GLY A 101 1.41 -5.42 12.87
N ARG A 102 1.00 -4.66 11.85
CA ARG A 102 0.18 -3.44 11.96
C ARG A 102 -1.30 -3.78 12.03
N ARG A 103 -1.64 -4.62 13.00
CA ARG A 103 -2.96 -5.26 13.15
C ARG A 103 -4.12 -4.27 13.23
N GLU A 104 -4.00 -3.20 14.00
CA GLU A 104 -5.08 -2.21 14.17
C GLU A 104 -5.43 -1.50 12.85
N GLU A 105 -4.41 -1.15 12.08
CA GLU A 105 -4.59 -0.55 10.76
C GLU A 105 -5.16 -1.56 9.75
N GLY A 106 -4.73 -2.82 9.83
CA GLY A 106 -5.31 -3.89 9.04
C GLY A 106 -6.78 -4.11 9.36
N LEU A 107 -7.16 -4.02 10.64
CA LEU A 107 -8.54 -4.15 11.09
C LEU A 107 -9.41 -3.02 10.54
N ALA A 108 -8.93 -1.78 10.60
CA ALA A 108 -9.63 -0.63 10.01
C ALA A 108 -9.84 -0.82 8.49
N ALA A 109 -8.81 -1.28 7.77
CA ALA A 109 -8.91 -1.48 6.32
C ALA A 109 -9.94 -2.56 5.93
N VAL A 110 -9.99 -3.69 6.65
CA VAL A 110 -10.98 -4.74 6.36
C VAL A 110 -12.39 -4.35 6.78
N GLN A 111 -12.56 -3.55 7.84
CA GLN A 111 -13.87 -3.03 8.24
C GLN A 111 -14.45 -2.10 7.17
N ASP A 112 -13.63 -1.23 6.56
CA ASP A 112 -14.04 -0.43 5.40
C ASP A 112 -14.46 -1.33 4.22
N ALA A 113 -13.67 -2.39 3.93
CA ALA A 113 -13.99 -3.35 2.87
C ALA A 113 -15.33 -4.08 3.11
N VAL A 114 -15.61 -4.50 4.36
CA VAL A 114 -16.88 -5.11 4.75
C VAL A 114 -18.04 -4.16 4.48
N GLY A 115 -17.91 -2.87 4.80
CA GLY A 115 -18.96 -1.88 4.53
C GLY A 115 -19.30 -1.76 3.04
N HIS A 116 -18.28 -1.72 2.19
CA HIS A 116 -18.45 -1.69 0.74
C HIS A 116 -19.04 -2.99 0.19
N TYR A 117 -18.50 -4.15 0.58
CA TYR A 117 -19.03 -5.43 0.12
C TYR A 117 -20.43 -5.73 0.63
N SER A 118 -20.82 -5.23 1.81
CA SER A 118 -22.20 -5.34 2.31
C SER A 118 -23.17 -4.60 1.38
N SER A 119 -22.84 -3.35 1.04
CA SER A 119 -23.66 -2.54 0.11
C SER A 119 -23.76 -3.20 -1.28
N LEU A 120 -22.66 -3.78 -1.78
CA LEU A 120 -22.63 -4.49 -3.06
C LEU A 120 -23.42 -5.80 -3.02
N ALA A 121 -23.32 -6.57 -1.92
CA ALA A 121 -24.04 -7.81 -1.74
C ALA A 121 -25.55 -7.61 -1.56
N GLU A 122 -26.01 -6.45 -1.05
CA GLU A 122 -27.44 -6.11 -1.06
C GLU A 122 -28.00 -6.03 -2.48
N ALA A 123 -27.20 -5.51 -3.44
CA ALA A 123 -27.60 -5.39 -4.84
C ALA A 123 -27.39 -6.69 -5.63
N ASN A 124 -26.31 -7.43 -5.36
CA ASN A 124 -25.98 -8.67 -6.05
C ASN A 124 -25.32 -9.70 -5.10
N PRO A 125 -26.11 -10.44 -4.31
CA PRO A 125 -25.62 -11.35 -3.29
C PRO A 125 -24.72 -12.47 -3.85
N ASP A 126 -25.08 -13.01 -5.03
CA ASP A 126 -24.35 -14.13 -5.63
C ASP A 126 -22.95 -13.72 -6.10
N LEU A 127 -22.80 -12.47 -6.55
CA LEU A 127 -21.54 -11.94 -7.02
C LEU A 127 -20.61 -11.52 -5.87
N PHE A 128 -21.14 -10.89 -4.82
CA PHE A 128 -20.33 -10.26 -3.78
C PHE A 128 -20.36 -10.98 -2.42
N GLY A 129 -21.28 -11.92 -2.21
CA GLY A 129 -21.38 -12.71 -0.98
C GLY A 129 -20.08 -13.43 -0.60
N PRO A 130 -19.37 -14.10 -1.54
CA PRO A 130 -18.09 -14.74 -1.23
C PRO A 130 -17.01 -13.74 -0.77
N ALA A 131 -16.94 -12.56 -1.39
CA ALA A 131 -15.95 -11.53 -1.03
C ALA A 131 -16.28 -10.83 0.30
N LEU A 132 -17.57 -10.63 0.59
CA LEU A 132 -18.05 -10.18 1.89
C LEU A 132 -17.65 -11.19 2.99
N GLN A 133 -17.91 -12.47 2.78
CA GLN A 133 -17.58 -13.51 3.75
C GLN A 133 -16.07 -13.57 4.02
N GLN A 134 -15.24 -13.48 2.98
CA GLN A 134 -13.78 -13.42 3.14
C GLN A 134 -13.34 -12.23 4.01
N SER A 135 -13.95 -11.06 3.81
CA SER A 135 -13.62 -9.85 4.58
C SER A 135 -14.07 -9.97 6.04
N LEU A 136 -15.22 -10.62 6.29
CA LEU A 136 -15.69 -10.94 7.64
C LEU A 136 -14.79 -11.95 8.36
N ASP A 137 -14.34 -12.99 7.66
CA ASP A 137 -13.41 -13.99 8.20
C ASP A 137 -12.06 -13.34 8.57
N MET A 138 -11.58 -12.42 7.73
CA MET A 138 -10.35 -11.64 8.00
C MET A 138 -10.53 -10.71 9.21
N THR A 139 -11.69 -10.07 9.35
CA THR A 139 -12.03 -9.25 10.52
C THR A 139 -11.98 -10.10 11.80
N ALA A 140 -12.64 -11.26 11.80
CA ALA A 140 -12.65 -12.17 12.95
C ALA A 140 -11.25 -12.72 13.28
N TRP A 141 -10.45 -13.04 12.25
CA TRP A 141 -9.07 -13.47 12.44
C TRP A 141 -8.23 -12.38 13.12
N LEU A 142 -8.31 -11.14 12.62
CA LEU A 142 -7.61 -10.01 13.23
C LEU A 142 -8.10 -9.73 14.65
N GLU A 143 -9.39 -9.78 14.93
CA GLU A 143 -9.92 -9.59 16.29
C GLU A 143 -9.45 -10.69 17.27
N GLY A 144 -9.34 -11.93 16.78
CA GLY A 144 -8.91 -13.10 17.57
C GLY A 144 -7.44 -13.15 17.96
N LEU A 145 -6.57 -12.37 17.30
CA LEU A 145 -5.16 -12.22 17.68
C LEU A 145 -5.05 -11.44 19.01
N LYS A 146 -5.13 -12.11 20.17
CA LYS A 146 -4.86 -11.45 21.47
C LYS A 146 -3.44 -10.86 21.50
N PRO A 147 -3.22 -9.70 22.15
CA PRO A 147 -1.88 -9.19 22.42
C PRO A 147 -1.08 -10.09 23.37
#